data_AF-A0A3P6EES7-F1
#
_entry.id   AF-A0A3P6EES7-F1
#
_cell.length_a   1.000
_cell.length_b   1.000
_cell.length_c   1.000
_cell.angle_alpha   90.00
_cell.angle_beta   90.00
_cell.angle_gamma   90.00
#
_symmetry.space_group_name_H-M   'P 1'
#
loop_
_entity.id
_entity.type
_entity.pdbx_description
1 polymer ?
#
loop_
_entity_poly.entity_id
_entity_poly.type
_entity_poly.pdbx_seq_one_letter_code
_entity_poly.pdbx_strand_id
1 'polypeptide(L)'
;MTHPHEEYSHVKELKKYNNMLGCIADTHYGIPTRCPCGGRIVDEVSPGKKFPGNFDTLPGRKYFTCDNFEDEVKGLLTRVDEMAAEIAELKDQLKRV
;
A
#
# COMPACT_ATOMS: atom_id res chain seq x y z
N MET A 1 25.77 22.42 15.98
CA MET A 1 26.31 21.35 15.12
C MET A 1 25.64 20.08 15.57
N THR A 2 24.72 19.57 14.77
CA THR A 2 24.06 18.28 14.99
C THR A 2 25.11 17.17 14.94
N HIS A 3 24.92 16.11 15.74
CA HIS A 3 25.90 15.03 15.80
C HIS A 3 25.97 14.36 14.41
N PRO A 4 27.15 13.96 13.87
CA PRO A 4 27.28 13.42 12.52
C PRO A 4 26.32 12.26 12.20
N HIS A 5 25.92 11.51 13.23
CA HIS A 5 24.93 10.44 13.14
C HIS A 5 23.50 10.94 12.86
N GLU A 6 23.09 12.05 13.48
CA GLU A 6 21.75 12.63 13.30
C GLU A 6 21.61 13.20 11.88
N GLU A 7 22.67 13.86 11.39
CA GLU A 7 22.72 14.36 10.01
C GLU A 7 22.63 13.22 9.00
N TYR A 8 23.35 12.12 9.24
CA TYR A 8 23.27 10.92 8.41
C TYR A 8 21.85 10.31 8.39
N SER A 9 21.20 10.23 9.56
CA SER A 9 19.83 9.73 9.67
C SER A 9 18.86 10.59 8.87
N HIS A 10 18.94 11.92 9.04
CA HIS A 10 18.08 12.87 8.37
C HIS A 10 18.24 12.80 6.83
N VAL A 11 19.48 12.70 6.33
CA VAL A 11 19.75 12.54 4.90
C VAL A 11 19.16 11.23 4.36
N LYS A 12 19.22 10.15 5.15
CA LYS A 12 18.64 8.85 4.78
C LYS A 12 17.11 8.93 4.68
N GLU A 13 16.45 9.63 5.59
CA GLU A 13 15.01 9.84 5.56
C GLU A 13 14.59 10.72 4.37
N LEU A 14 15.31 11.82 4.13
CA LEU A 14 15.06 12.70 2.98
C LEU A 14 15.19 11.94 1.64
N LYS A 15 16.19 11.05 1.55
CA LYS A 15 16.36 10.18 0.38
C LYS A 15 15.18 9.22 0.20
N LYS A 16 14.66 8.62 1.28
CA LYS A 16 13.47 7.76 1.22
C LYS A 16 12.25 8.54 0.73
N TYR A 17 12.04 9.75 1.25
CA TYR A 17 10.95 10.63 0.83
C TYR A 17 11.03 11.01 -0.64
N ASN A 18 12.21 11.42 -1.14
CA ASN A 18 12.41 11.75 -2.55
C ASN A 18 12.22 10.53 -3.48
N ASN A 19 12.66 9.34 -3.05
CA ASN A 19 12.42 8.11 -3.81
C ASN A 19 10.91 7.81 -3.90
N MET A 20 10.17 8.03 -2.82
CA MET A 20 8.71 7.87 -2.79
C MET A 20 8.03 8.85 -3.77
N LEU A 21 8.43 10.12 -3.78
CA LEU A 21 7.91 11.10 -4.74
C LEU A 21 8.20 10.70 -6.19
N GLY A 22 9.38 10.14 -6.46
CA GLY A 22 9.73 9.60 -7.78
C GLY A 22 8.81 8.46 -8.21
N CYS A 23 8.51 7.52 -7.29
CA CYS A 23 7.57 6.43 -7.57
C CYS A 23 6.17 6.96 -7.90
N ILE A 24 5.70 8.00 -7.18
CA ILE A 24 4.40 8.65 -7.44
C ILE A 24 4.40 9.36 -8.80
N ALA A 25 5.47 10.07 -9.15
CA ALA A 25 5.57 10.69 -10.47
C ALA A 25 5.50 9.64 -11.59
N ASP A 26 6.20 8.51 -11.44
CA ASP A 26 6.18 7.41 -12.42
C ASP A 26 4.78 6.79 -12.59
N THR A 27 3.95 6.76 -11.53
CA THR A 27 2.57 6.25 -11.62
C THR A 27 1.63 7.22 -12.36
N HIS A 28 1.85 8.53 -12.24
CA HIS A 28 1.06 9.54 -12.95
C HIS A 28 1.33 9.56 -14.46
N TYR A 29 2.53 9.12 -14.89
CA TYR A 29 2.93 9.09 -16.30
C TYR A 29 2.97 7.67 -16.92
N GLY A 30 2.76 6.60 -16.15
CA GLY A 30 2.88 5.23 -16.66
C GLY A 30 2.57 4.12 -15.66
N ILE A 31 3.13 2.94 -15.93
CA ILE A 31 3.01 1.74 -15.11
C ILE A 31 3.99 1.86 -13.92
N PRO A 32 3.52 1.82 -12.67
CA PRO A 32 4.39 1.85 -11.50
C PRO A 32 5.39 0.69 -11.54
N THR A 33 6.69 0.97 -11.45
CA THR A 33 7.73 -0.08 -11.40
C THR A 33 8.17 -0.41 -9.97
N ARG A 34 7.86 0.47 -9.00
CA ARG A 34 8.15 0.30 -7.56
C ARG A 34 7.07 0.93 -6.68
N CYS A 35 6.79 0.30 -5.55
CA CYS A 35 5.93 0.88 -4.52
C CYS A 35 6.70 1.94 -3.73
N PRO A 36 6.07 3.07 -3.35
CA PRO A 36 6.57 4.00 -2.34
C PRO A 36 7.07 3.37 -1.04
N CYS A 37 6.43 2.28 -0.63
CA CYS A 37 6.79 1.46 0.53
C CYS A 37 8.10 0.68 0.36
N GLY A 38 8.69 0.65 -0.85
CA GLY A 38 9.87 -0.13 -1.20
C GLY A 38 9.57 -1.54 -1.73
N GLY A 39 8.30 -1.98 -1.67
CA GLY A 39 7.83 -3.24 -2.24
C GLY A 39 7.88 -3.27 -3.77
N ARG A 40 7.95 -4.48 -4.32
CA ARG A 40 7.86 -4.69 -5.77
C ARG A 40 6.41 -4.55 -6.22
N ILE A 41 6.22 -3.96 -7.40
CA ILE A 41 4.90 -3.97 -8.06
C ILE A 41 4.75 -5.29 -8.82
N VAL A 42 3.69 -6.03 -8.50
CA VAL A 42 3.20 -7.20 -9.23
C VAL A 42 2.27 -6.71 -10.33
N ASP A 43 2.54 -7.11 -11.57
CA ASP A 43 1.75 -6.75 -12.75
C ASP A 43 0.83 -7.91 -13.14
N GLU A 44 -0.40 -7.88 -12.64
CA GLU A 44 -1.40 -8.89 -12.96
C GLU A 44 -2.27 -8.45 -14.13
N VAL A 45 -2.68 -9.41 -14.96
CA VAL A 45 -3.58 -9.19 -16.09
C VAL A 45 -4.85 -9.99 -15.85
N SER A 46 -6.01 -9.32 -15.90
CA SER A 46 -7.28 -10.02 -15.75
C SER A 46 -7.45 -11.10 -16.82
N PRO A 47 -7.95 -12.30 -16.49
CA PRO A 47 -8.13 -13.38 -17.47
C PRO A 47 -9.17 -13.08 -18.57
N GLY A 48 -9.98 -12.01 -18.42
CA GLY A 48 -10.99 -11.59 -19.40
C GLY A 48 -10.51 -10.50 -20.35
N LYS A 49 -11.20 -10.34 -21.50
CA LYS A 49 -10.95 -9.23 -22.42
C LYS A 49 -11.17 -7.88 -21.73
N LYS A 50 -10.38 -6.87 -22.09
CA LYS A 50 -10.48 -5.54 -21.49
C LYS A 50 -11.82 -4.87 -21.85
N PHE A 51 -12.31 -5.10 -23.07
CA PHE A 51 -13.61 -4.64 -23.54
C PHE A 51 -14.51 -5.81 -24.00
N PRO A 52 -15.84 -5.72 -23.77
CA PRO A 52 -16.81 -6.68 -24.28
C PRO A 52 -16.98 -6.47 -25.79
N GLY A 53 -16.08 -7.07 -26.58
CA GLY A 53 -16.11 -7.00 -28.04
C GLY A 53 -15.15 -7.98 -28.69
N ASN A 54 -15.42 -8.33 -29.95
CA ASN A 54 -14.59 -9.26 -30.72
C ASN A 54 -13.32 -8.62 -31.30
N PHE A 55 -13.17 -7.30 -31.18
CA PHE A 55 -12.04 -6.54 -31.72
C PHE A 55 -10.90 -6.33 -30.73
N ASP A 56 -11.11 -6.67 -29.45
CA ASP A 56 -10.09 -6.50 -28.43
C ASP A 56 -9.19 -7.74 -28.38
N THR A 57 -8.01 -7.63 -29.00
CA THR A 57 -6.92 -8.62 -28.93
C THR A 57 -5.97 -8.37 -27.76
N LEU A 58 -6.19 -7.29 -27.02
CA LEU A 58 -5.33 -6.94 -25.90
C LEU A 58 -5.57 -7.90 -24.72
N PRO A 59 -4.50 -8.22 -23.97
CA PRO A 59 -4.65 -8.86 -22.66
C PRO A 59 -5.59 -8.02 -21.80
N GLY A 60 -6.24 -8.65 -20.82
CA GLY A 60 -7.21 -8.00 -19.95
C GLY A 60 -6.72 -6.77 -19.19
N ARG A 61 -7.56 -6.25 -18.29
CA ARG A 61 -7.20 -5.10 -17.46
C ARG A 61 -5.94 -5.41 -16.64
N LYS A 62 -4.97 -4.49 -16.68
CA LYS A 62 -3.74 -4.58 -15.89
C LYS A 62 -4.00 -4.02 -14.49
N TYR A 63 -3.58 -4.75 -13.48
CA TYR A 63 -3.58 -4.33 -12.08
C TYR A 63 -2.14 -4.25 -11.59
N PHE A 64 -1.86 -3.26 -10.75
CA PHE A 64 -0.56 -3.02 -10.16
C PHE A 64 -0.72 -3.09 -8.65
N THR A 65 -0.26 -4.19 -8.07
CA THR A 65 -0.40 -4.49 -6.65
C THR A 65 0.99 -4.51 -6.01
N CYS A 66 1.14 -3.93 -4.82
CA CYS A 66 2.38 -4.06 -4.06
C CYS A 66 2.51 -5.48 -3.50
N ASP A 67 3.68 -6.11 -3.57
CA ASP A 67 3.92 -7.43 -2.97
C ASP A 67 3.65 -7.48 -1.45
N ASN A 68 3.88 -6.37 -0.75
CA ASN A 68 3.64 -6.26 0.70
C ASN A 68 2.17 -5.95 1.07
N PHE A 69 1.24 -5.87 0.09
CA PHE A 69 -0.13 -5.46 0.38
C PHE A 69 -0.84 -6.41 1.36
N GLU A 70 -0.56 -7.71 1.30
CA GLU A 70 -1.20 -8.71 2.15
C GLU A 70 -0.82 -8.52 3.62
N ASP A 71 0.44 -8.17 3.89
CA ASP A 71 0.94 -7.89 5.24
C ASP A 71 0.28 -6.62 5.82
N GLU A 72 0.11 -5.58 4.99
CA GLU A 72 -0.62 -4.37 5.38
C GLU A 72 -2.08 -4.68 5.71
N VAL A 73 -2.76 -5.45 4.86
CA VAL A 73 -4.16 -5.87 5.08
C VAL A 73 -4.28 -6.69 6.36
N LYS A 74 -3.37 -7.63 6.59
CA LYS A 74 -3.34 -8.45 7.80
C LYS A 74 -3.17 -7.60 9.06
N GLY A 75 -2.25 -6.64 9.05
CA GLY A 75 -2.06 -5.72 10.18
C GLY A 75 -3.24 -4.79 10.43
N LEU A 76 -3.99 -4.41 9.39
CA LEU A 76 -5.24 -3.67 9.56
C LEU A 76 -6.34 -4.55 10.17
N LEU A 77 -6.48 -5.80 9.71
CA LEU A 77 -7.47 -6.74 10.24
C LEU A 77 -7.25 -6.98 11.74
N THR A 78 -6.01 -7.19 12.18
CA THR A 78 -5.72 -7.37 13.62
C THR A 78 -6.14 -6.16 14.44
N ARG A 79 -5.91 -4.94 13.94
CA ARG A 79 -6.33 -3.71 14.63
C ARG A 79 -7.85 -3.57 14.67
N VAL A 80 -8.56 -4.01 13.63
CA VAL A 80 -10.03 -4.03 13.62
C VAL A 80 -10.56 -5.03 14.65
N ASP A 81 -9.93 -6.20 14.78
CA ASP A 81 -10.32 -7.20 15.77
C ASP A 81 -10.10 -6.69 17.21
N GLU A 82 -8.97 -6.03 17.47
CA GLU A 82 -8.68 -5.37 18.75
C GLU A 82 -9.74 -4.30 19.06
N MET A 83 -10.01 -3.40 18.11
CA MET A 83 -11.05 -2.37 18.27
C MET A 83 -12.43 -3.00 18.51
N ALA A 84 -12.76 -4.10 17.84
CA ALA A 84 -14.03 -4.79 18.03
C ALA A 84 -14.16 -5.39 19.44
N ALA A 85 -13.07 -5.94 19.98
CA ALA A 85 -13.01 -6.46 21.35
C ALA A 85 -13.20 -5.34 22.39
N GLU A 86 -12.49 -4.22 22.23
CA GLU A 86 -12.66 -3.04 23.11
C GLU A 86 -14.09 -2.51 23.08
N ILE A 87 -14.70 -2.43 21.89
CA ILE A 87 -16.11 -2.01 21.74
C ILE A 87 -17.04 -2.99 22.46
N ALA A 88 -16.76 -4.29 22.41
CA ALA A 88 -17.57 -5.30 23.10
C ALA A 88 -17.50 -5.15 24.64
N GLU A 89 -16.30 -4.91 25.17
CA GLU A 89 -16.10 -4.67 26.62
C GLU A 89 -16.78 -3.38 27.08
N LEU A 90 -16.61 -2.28 26.35
CA LEU A 90 -17.26 -1.01 26.65
C LEU A 90 -18.79 -1.13 26.60
N LYS A 91 -19.33 -1.88 25.63
CA LYS A 91 -20.76 -2.17 25.56
C LYS A 91 -21.26 -3.00 26.74
N ASP A 92 -20.46 -3.94 27.23
CA ASP A 92 -20.80 -4.77 28.40
C ASP A 92 -20.77 -3.94 29.69
N GLN A 93 -19.79 -3.06 29.86
CA GLN A 93 -19.73 -2.11 30.98
C GLN A 93 -20.94 -1.16 30.98
N LEU A 94 -21.33 -0.63 29.82
CA LEU A 94 -22.48 0.28 29.70
C LEU A 94 -23.81 -0.40 30.07
N LYS A 95 -23.95 -1.71 29.81
CA LYS A 95 -25.15 -2.49 30.20
C LYS A 95 -25.25 -2.72 31.71
N ARG A 96 -24.15 -2.56 32.45
CA ARG A 96 -24.07 -2.76 33.91
C ARG A 96 -24.31 -1.47 34.70
N VAL A 97 -24.48 -0.34 34.01
CA VAL A 97 -24.87 0.97 34.57
C VAL A 97 -26.36 1.18 34.36
#